data_AF-A0A850Q8V2-F1
#
_entry.id   AF-A0A850Q8V2-F1
#
_cell.length_a   1.000
_cell.length_b   1.000
_cell.length_c   1.000
_cell.angle_alpha   90.00
_cell.angle_beta   90.00
_cell.angle_gamma   90.00
#
_symmetry.space_group_name_H-M   'P 1'
#
loop_
_entity.id
_entity.type
_entity.pdbx_description
1 polymer ?
#
loop_
_entity_poly.entity_id
_entity_poly.type
_entity_poly.pdbx_seq_one_letter_code
_entity_poly.pdbx_strand_id
1 'polypeptide(L)'
;MGKRVLLIEDEPNIIEAISFILSRDGWEVDTHANGTDAVDKVNRRQPDLVILDVMLPGRSGFDILKELRANAPTAGLPVLMLTARGQTKDRETAQALGASRFMTKPFSNAEVLESVRALAAGVQAQG
;
A
#
# COMPACT_ATOMS: atom_id res chain seq x y z
N MET A 1 5.51 13.22 -16.09
CA MET A 1 4.48 13.08 -15.04
C MET A 1 5.15 12.50 -13.81
N GLY A 2 4.95 13.09 -12.64
CA GLY A 2 5.44 12.52 -11.38
C GLY A 2 4.70 11.23 -11.05
N LYS A 3 5.34 10.31 -10.35
CA LYS A 3 4.70 9.07 -9.90
C LYS A 3 3.94 9.33 -8.60
N ARG A 4 2.70 8.85 -8.50
CA ARG A 4 1.80 9.10 -7.37
C ARG A 4 1.61 7.85 -6.51
N VAL A 5 1.76 8.02 -5.21
CA VAL A 5 1.43 7.01 -4.19
C VAL A 5 0.22 7.48 -3.40
N LEU A 6 -0.73 6.57 -3.19
CA LEU A 6 -1.76 6.73 -2.17
C LEU A 6 -1.39 5.88 -0.94
N LEU A 7 -1.09 6.55 0.17
CA LEU A 7 -0.83 5.93 1.47
C LEU A 7 -2.14 5.85 2.27
N ILE A 8 -2.60 4.64 2.55
CA ILE A 8 -3.78 4.36 3.36
C ILE A 8 -3.31 3.78 4.69
N GLU A 9 -3.27 4.63 5.72
CA GLU A 9 -2.67 4.37 7.04
C GLU A 9 -3.31 5.34 8.04
N ASP A 10 -3.63 4.89 9.26
CA ASP A 10 -4.28 5.71 10.29
C ASP A 10 -3.31 6.20 11.38
N GLU A 11 -2.11 5.61 11.50
CA GLU A 11 -1.10 6.03 12.48
C GLU A 11 -0.34 7.28 12.01
N PRO A 12 -0.52 8.48 12.65
CA PRO A 12 0.01 9.74 12.12
C PRO A 12 1.53 9.77 11.97
N ASN A 13 2.26 9.12 12.88
CA ASN A 13 3.72 9.05 12.85
C ASN A 13 4.21 8.25 11.63
N ILE A 14 3.48 7.20 11.24
CA ILE A 14 3.81 6.39 10.07
C ILE A 14 3.48 7.15 8.79
N ILE A 15 2.33 7.83 8.76
CA ILE A 15 1.95 8.70 7.65
C ILE A 15 3.04 9.75 7.42
N GLU A 16 3.48 10.44 8.47
CA GLU A 16 4.53 11.46 8.38
C GLU A 16 5.85 10.86 7.89
N ALA A 17 6.31 9.76 8.49
CA ALA A 17 7.57 9.12 8.13
C ALA A 17 7.60 8.66 6.67
N ILE A 18 6.57 7.93 6.22
CA ILE A 18 6.49 7.43 4.84
C ILE A 18 6.34 8.60 3.86
N SER A 19 5.47 9.56 4.15
CA SER A 19 5.26 10.72 3.27
C SER A 19 6.55 11.53 3.11
N PHE A 20 7.31 11.72 4.19
CA PHE A 20 8.58 12.43 4.16
C PHE A 20 9.62 11.73 3.27
N ILE A 21 9.85 10.42 3.45
CA ILE A 21 10.86 9.70 2.67
C ILE A 21 10.47 9.57 1.19
N LEU A 22 9.20 9.35 0.87
CA LEU A 22 8.72 9.23 -0.51
C LEU A 22 8.74 10.57 -1.23
N SER A 23 8.34 11.65 -0.57
CA SER A 23 8.42 13.00 -1.15
C SER A 23 9.85 13.40 -1.47
N ARG A 24 10.81 13.04 -0.59
CA ARG A 24 12.24 13.24 -0.84
C ARG A 24 12.78 12.39 -2.00
N ASP A 25 12.14 11.27 -2.28
CA ASP A 25 12.42 10.41 -3.44
C ASP A 25 11.69 10.86 -4.72
N GLY A 26 10.96 11.99 -4.67
CA GLY A 26 10.30 12.59 -5.83
C GLY A 26 8.89 12.08 -6.12
N TRP A 27 8.27 11.39 -5.16
CA TRP A 27 6.88 10.93 -5.26
C TRP A 27 5.88 12.01 -4.86
N GLU A 28 4.74 12.04 -5.55
CA GLU A 28 3.56 12.74 -5.06
C GLU A 28 2.81 11.80 -4.10
N VAL A 29 2.67 12.18 -2.83
CA VAL A 29 2.03 11.34 -1.81
C VAL A 29 0.67 11.91 -1.41
N ASP A 30 -0.39 11.20 -1.77
CA ASP A 30 -1.72 11.40 -1.20
C ASP A 30 -1.89 10.49 0.03
N THR A 31 -2.60 10.96 1.05
CA THR A 31 -2.85 10.17 2.27
C THR A 31 -4.34 9.97 2.53
N HIS A 32 -4.67 8.89 3.25
CA HIS A 32 -6.01 8.57 3.71
C HIS A 32 -5.96 7.69 4.96
N ALA A 33 -6.81 7.96 5.95
CA ALA A 33 -6.70 7.34 7.29
C ALA A 33 -7.88 6.43 7.66
N ASN A 34 -8.74 6.07 6.70
CA ASN A 34 -9.92 5.25 6.97
C ASN A 34 -10.09 4.17 5.91
N GLY A 35 -10.57 2.99 6.32
CA GLY A 35 -10.83 1.89 5.40
C GLY A 35 -12.18 1.98 4.69
N THR A 36 -13.15 2.73 5.23
CA THR A 36 -14.55 2.75 4.77
C THR A 36 -14.67 3.26 3.33
N ASP A 37 -14.01 4.36 3.01
CA ASP A 37 -14.02 5.04 1.71
C ASP A 37 -12.69 4.91 0.94
N ALA A 38 -11.82 4.00 1.38
CA ALA A 38 -10.51 3.75 0.78
C ALA A 38 -10.59 3.42 -0.72
N VAL A 39 -11.50 2.54 -1.13
CA VAL A 39 -11.66 2.15 -2.54
C VAL A 39 -12.14 3.33 -3.40
N ASP A 40 -13.07 4.13 -2.89
CA ASP A 40 -13.53 5.35 -3.56
C ASP A 40 -12.38 6.34 -3.72
N LYS A 41 -11.54 6.49 -2.70
CA LYS A 41 -10.34 7.33 -2.75
C LYS A 41 -9.37 6.86 -3.84
N VAL A 42 -9.11 5.55 -3.92
CA VAL A 42 -8.25 4.96 -4.97
C VAL A 42 -8.81 5.26 -6.36
N ASN A 43 -10.11 5.01 -6.58
CA ASN A 43 -10.76 5.25 -7.87
C ASN A 43 -10.73 6.72 -8.30
N ARG A 44 -10.87 7.65 -7.35
CA ARG A 44 -10.85 9.10 -7.62
C ARG A 44 -9.44 9.64 -7.85
N ARG A 45 -8.44 9.12 -7.13
CA ARG A 45 -7.05 9.64 -7.20
C ARG A 45 -6.21 8.99 -8.27
N GLN A 46 -6.60 7.80 -8.72
CA GLN A 46 -5.91 6.99 -9.74
C GLN A 46 -4.38 6.97 -9.48
N PRO A 47 -3.93 6.50 -8.31
CA PRO A 47 -2.51 6.44 -8.00
C PRO A 47 -1.81 5.39 -8.86
N ASP A 48 -0.49 5.53 -9.02
CA ASP A 48 0.35 4.52 -9.67
C ASP A 48 0.63 3.34 -8.73
N LEU A 49 0.57 3.57 -7.41
CA LEU A 49 0.82 2.58 -6.37
C LEU A 49 0.03 2.91 -5.10
N VAL A 50 -0.42 1.88 -4.40
CA VAL A 50 -1.04 2.01 -3.07
C VAL A 50 -0.14 1.38 -2.02
N ILE A 51 0.06 2.09 -0.91
CA ILE A 51 0.56 1.52 0.33
C ILE A 51 -0.64 1.39 1.26
N LEU A 52 -0.91 0.19 1.75
CA LEU A 52 -2.16 -0.14 2.45
C LEU A 52 -1.86 -0.82 3.78
N ASP A 53 -2.21 -0.18 4.89
CA ASP A 53 -2.19 -0.83 6.19
C ASP A 53 -3.32 -1.87 6.33
N VAL A 54 -3.03 -2.97 7.03
CA VAL A 54 -3.99 -4.05 7.27
C VAL A 54 -5.04 -3.67 8.32
N MET A 55 -4.67 -2.88 9.32
CA MET A 55 -5.45 -2.57 10.52
C MET A 55 -5.94 -1.12 10.49
N LEU A 56 -6.91 -0.84 9.62
CA LEU A 56 -7.54 0.48 9.52
C LEU A 56 -8.86 0.54 10.30
N PRO A 57 -9.30 1.73 10.74
CA PRO A 57 -10.66 1.93 11.19
C PRO A 57 -11.66 1.70 10.05
N GLY A 58 -12.80 1.10 10.36
CA GLY A 58 -13.90 0.87 9.43
C GLY A 58 -13.80 -0.43 8.63
N ARG A 59 -12.69 -0.65 7.90
CA ARG A 59 -12.49 -1.86 7.07
C ARG A 59 -11.04 -2.33 7.12
N SER A 60 -10.82 -3.65 7.09
CA SER A 60 -9.46 -4.21 7.02
C SER A 60 -8.83 -3.97 5.63
N GLY A 61 -7.51 -3.75 5.60
CA GLY A 61 -6.73 -3.69 4.38
C GLY A 61 -6.89 -4.94 3.49
N PHE A 62 -7.12 -6.12 4.08
CA PHE A 62 -7.41 -7.33 3.29
C PHE A 62 -8.72 -7.24 2.52
N ASP A 63 -9.78 -6.71 3.13
CA ASP A 63 -11.07 -6.53 2.46
C ASP A 63 -10.99 -5.48 1.36
N ILE A 64 -10.22 -4.41 1.60
CA ILE A 64 -9.95 -3.36 0.62
C ILE A 64 -9.18 -3.94 -0.57
N LEU A 65 -8.09 -4.69 -0.32
CA LEU A 65 -7.31 -5.35 -1.37
C LEU A 65 -8.18 -6.29 -2.22
N LYS A 66 -9.02 -7.10 -1.57
CA LYS A 66 -9.95 -8.01 -2.27
C LYS A 66 -10.87 -7.25 -3.22
N GLU A 67 -11.42 -6.11 -2.79
CA GLU A 67 -12.30 -5.29 -3.62
C GLU A 67 -11.55 -4.60 -4.77
N LEU A 68 -10.33 -4.10 -4.52
CA LEU A 68 -9.48 -3.56 -5.58
C LEU A 68 -9.16 -4.62 -6.64
N ARG A 69 -8.95 -5.88 -6.25
CA ARG A 69 -8.72 -6.98 -7.21
C ARG A 69 -9.96 -7.41 -7.97
N ALA A 70 -11.15 -7.25 -7.40
CA ALA A 70 -12.40 -7.56 -8.06
C ALA A 70 -12.81 -6.53 -9.14
N ASN A 71 -12.24 -5.33 -9.10
CA ASN A 71 -12.59 -4.23 -10.01
C ASN A 71 -11.58 -4.12 -11.16
N ALA A 72 -12.04 -4.24 -12.41
CA ALA A 72 -11.18 -4.20 -13.59
C ALA A 72 -10.22 -2.99 -13.66
N PRO A 73 -10.63 -1.75 -13.28
CA PRO A 73 -9.72 -0.59 -13.31
C PRO A 73 -8.56 -0.66 -12.30
N THR A 74 -8.72 -1.40 -11.20
CA THR A 74 -7.74 -1.45 -10.09
C THR A 74 -7.14 -2.85 -9.88
N ALA A 75 -7.57 -3.85 -10.66
CA ALA A 75 -7.10 -5.22 -10.56
C ALA A 75 -5.58 -5.35 -10.73
N GLY A 76 -4.98 -4.54 -11.62
CA GLY A 76 -3.54 -4.50 -11.87
C GLY A 76 -2.76 -3.50 -11.01
N LEU A 77 -3.42 -2.72 -10.14
CA LEU A 77 -2.78 -1.67 -9.35
C LEU A 77 -1.76 -2.27 -8.37
N PRO A 78 -0.48 -1.85 -8.38
CA PRO A 78 0.49 -2.30 -7.39
C PRO A 78 0.07 -1.93 -5.97
N VAL A 79 0.03 -2.92 -5.07
CA VAL A 79 -0.29 -2.74 -3.66
C VAL A 79 0.83 -3.28 -2.78
N LEU A 80 1.43 -2.40 -1.97
CA LEU A 80 2.30 -2.74 -0.86
C LEU A 80 1.47 -2.81 0.42
N MET A 81 1.29 -4.01 0.95
CA MET A 81 0.61 -4.21 2.24
C MET A 81 1.58 -3.92 3.40
N LEU A 82 1.15 -3.10 4.35
CA LEU A 82 1.83 -2.86 5.64
C LEU A 82 1.06 -3.55 6.76
N THR A 83 1.76 -4.11 7.74
CA THR A 83 1.10 -4.70 8.91
C THR A 83 2.01 -4.77 10.12
N ALA A 84 1.44 -4.62 11.32
CA ALA A 84 2.13 -4.96 12.56
C ALA A 84 2.13 -6.48 12.86
N ARG A 85 1.38 -7.27 12.09
CA ARG A 85 1.30 -8.73 12.25
C ARG A 85 2.23 -9.43 11.27
N GLY A 86 3.31 -9.99 11.79
CA GLY A 86 4.35 -10.70 11.03
C GLY A 86 4.16 -12.21 10.96
N GLN A 87 2.96 -12.73 11.19
CA GLN A 87 2.73 -14.18 11.14
C GLN A 87 2.72 -14.65 9.69
N THR A 88 3.27 -15.85 9.43
CA THR A 88 3.28 -16.50 8.12
C THR A 88 1.90 -16.47 7.44
N LYS A 89 0.84 -16.64 8.23
CA LYS A 89 -0.55 -16.66 7.77
C LYS A 89 -1.01 -15.32 7.14
N ASP A 90 -0.58 -14.18 7.67
CA ASP A 90 -0.99 -12.87 7.15
C ASP A 90 -0.31 -12.61 5.79
N ARG A 91 0.94 -13.03 5.65
CA ARG A 91 1.67 -12.99 4.38
C ARG A 91 1.03 -13.91 3.33
N GLU A 92 0.70 -15.14 3.71
CA GLU A 92 -0.02 -16.09 2.85
C GLU A 92 -1.37 -15.53 2.40
N THR A 93 -2.11 -14.91 3.33
CA THR A 93 -3.40 -14.26 3.03
C THR A 93 -3.23 -13.10 2.05
N ALA A 94 -2.25 -12.22 2.28
CA ALA A 94 -1.94 -11.11 1.37
C ALA A 94 -1.61 -11.61 -0.04
N GLN A 95 -0.78 -12.65 -0.14
CA GLN A 95 -0.40 -13.25 -1.41
C GLN A 95 -1.58 -13.90 -2.12
N ALA A 96 -2.42 -14.65 -1.40
CA ALA A 96 -3.62 -15.28 -1.96
C ALA A 96 -4.64 -14.24 -2.47
N LEU A 97 -4.68 -13.06 -1.84
CA LEU A 97 -5.51 -11.93 -2.27
C LEU A 97 -4.86 -11.08 -3.37
N GLY A 98 -3.66 -11.42 -3.85
CA GLY A 98 -3.00 -10.72 -4.95
C GLY A 98 -2.31 -9.42 -4.55
N ALA A 99 -1.82 -9.30 -3.31
CA ALA A 99 -0.92 -8.22 -2.93
C ALA A 99 0.36 -8.29 -3.79
N SER A 100 0.88 -7.12 -4.19
CA SER A 100 2.10 -7.08 -5.01
C SER A 100 3.36 -7.24 -4.17
N ARG A 101 3.31 -6.76 -2.91
CA ARG A 101 4.33 -6.98 -1.90
C ARG A 101 3.70 -6.86 -0.51
N PHE A 102 4.35 -7.48 0.47
CA PHE A 102 3.97 -7.42 1.88
C PHE A 102 5.20 -7.00 2.70
N MET A 103 4.99 -6.14 3.69
CA MET A 103 6.03 -5.61 4.56
C MET A 103 5.51 -5.52 5.99
N THR A 104 6.32 -6.01 6.92
CA THR A 104 6.01 -6.00 8.35
C THR A 104 6.57 -4.75 9.02
N LYS A 105 5.81 -4.18 9.96
CA LYS A 105 6.28 -3.16 10.90
C LYS A 105 7.07 -3.88 12.03
N PRO A 106 8.20 -3.32 12.52
CA PRO A 106 8.86 -2.10 12.04
C PRO A 106 9.63 -2.34 10.74
N PHE A 107 9.72 -1.29 9.91
CA PHE A 107 10.48 -1.28 8.65
C PHE A 107 11.50 -0.14 8.65
N SER A 108 12.52 -0.27 7.82
CA SER A 108 13.48 0.80 7.55
C SER A 108 13.02 1.69 6.38
N ASN A 109 13.54 2.92 6.34
CA ASN A 109 13.31 3.84 5.21
C ASN A 109 13.78 3.22 3.88
N ALA A 110 14.88 2.47 3.90
CA ALA A 110 15.41 1.80 2.72
C ALA A 110 14.43 0.76 2.18
N GLU A 111 13.86 -0.08 3.04
CA GLU A 111 12.89 -1.12 2.64
C GLU A 111 11.65 -0.53 1.97
N VAL A 112 11.12 0.59 2.47
CA VAL A 112 9.97 1.30 1.86
C VAL A 112 10.34 1.80 0.47
N LEU A 113 11.47 2.52 0.35
CA LEU A 113 11.92 3.08 -0.93
C LEU A 113 12.20 1.99 -1.98
N GLU A 114 12.91 0.93 -1.59
CA GLU A 114 13.21 -0.20 -2.47
C GLU A 114 11.93 -0.90 -2.94
N SER A 115 11.00 -1.13 -2.02
CA SER A 115 9.71 -1.76 -2.32
C SER A 115 8.89 -0.93 -3.31
N VAL A 116 8.74 0.37 -3.04
CA VAL A 116 7.97 1.27 -3.89
C VAL A 116 8.61 1.41 -5.27
N ARG A 117 9.94 1.60 -5.35
CA ARG A 117 10.65 1.70 -6.64
C ARG A 117 10.56 0.40 -7.45
N ALA A 118 10.71 -0.77 -6.82
CA ALA A 118 10.61 -2.05 -7.49
C ALA A 118 9.22 -2.29 -8.08
N LEU A 119 8.18 -2.03 -7.28
CA LEU A 119 6.78 -2.14 -7.73
C LEU A 119 6.49 -1.18 -8.90
N ALA A 120 6.99 0.05 -8.82
CA ALA A 120 6.83 1.07 -9.86
C ALA A 120 7.62 0.79 -11.15
N ALA A 121 8.59 -0.11 -11.10
CA ALA A 121 9.34 -0.60 -12.26
C ALA A 121 8.72 -1.88 -12.85
N GLY A 122 7.63 -2.38 -12.28
CA GLY A 122 7.01 -3.65 -12.68
C GLY A 122 7.82 -4.88 -12.25
N VAL A 123 8.77 -4.73 -11.34
CA VAL A 123 9.59 -5.84 -10.83
C VAL A 123 8.82 -6.52 -9.71
N GLN A 124 8.30 -7.72 -9.98
CA GLN A 124 7.72 -8.55 -8.92
C GLN A 124 8.83 -9.06 -8.00
N ALA A 125 8.63 -8.92 -6.69
CA ALA A 125 9.50 -9.53 -5.69
C ALA A 125 9.37 -11.04 -5.80
N GLN A 126 10.49 -11.75 -6.01
CA GLN A 126 10.51 -13.20 -5.87
C GLN A 126 10.22 -13.53 -4.40
N GLY A 127 9.28 -14.46 -4.19
CA GLY A 127 8.69 -14.82 -2.89
C GLY A 127 9.69 -15.34 -1.87
#